data_AF-A0AAD5EP19-F1
#
_entry.id   AF-A0AAD5EP19-F1
#
_cell.length_a   1.000
_cell.length_b   1.000
_cell.length_c   1.000
_cell.angle_alpha   90.00
_cell.angle_beta   90.00
_cell.angle_gamma   90.00
#
_symmetry.space_group_name_H-M   'P 1'
#
loop_
_entity.id
_entity.type
_entity.pdbx_description
1 polymer ?
#
loop_
_entity_poly.entity_id
_entity_poly.type
_entity_poly.pdbx_seq_one_letter_code
_entity_poly.pdbx_strand_id
1 'polypeptide(L)'
;MKLPGEVDLVREWTTDCIELKHEEAARNDEVHFRLLEAVCREPVMKKRGLFSIATTHTARPHNTWLPRSIGINMVDFCVYADTAEKDALSLEAHKAFCRATLTKSVNDTDFQRLQVHPIVLSIETKAGNKDPDAAELQISI
;
A
#
# COMPACT_ATOMS: atom_id res chain seq x y z
N MET A 1 -5.92 13.16 16.31
CA MET A 1 -5.49 14.48 15.81
C MET A 1 -3.98 14.39 15.65
N LYS A 2 -3.46 14.43 14.41
CA LYS A 2 -2.02 14.30 14.17
C LYS A 2 -1.28 15.52 14.69
N LEU A 3 -0.06 15.33 15.18
CA LEU A 3 0.74 16.42 15.71
C LEU A 3 1.24 17.31 14.55
N PRO A 4 1.19 18.65 14.68
CA PRO A 4 1.65 19.57 13.64
C PRO A 4 3.06 19.25 13.09
N GLY A 5 3.95 18.73 13.94
CA GLY A 5 5.32 18.38 13.56
C GLY A 5 5.46 17.22 12.58
N GLU A 6 4.51 16.30 12.49
CA GLU A 6 4.58 15.20 11.51
C GLU A 6 4.40 15.70 10.07
N VAL A 7 3.53 16.71 9.90
CA VAL A 7 3.27 17.32 8.59
C VAL A 7 4.46 18.17 8.14
N ASP A 8 5.06 18.92 9.07
CA ASP A 8 6.25 19.72 8.78
C ASP A 8 7.44 18.84 8.38
N LEU A 9 7.63 17.71 9.06
CA LEU A 9 8.71 16.76 8.77
C LEU A 9 8.56 16.09 7.40
N VAL A 10 7.33 15.68 7.02
CA VAL A 10 7.06 15.15 5.67
C VAL A 10 7.30 16.22 4.60
N ARG A 11 6.95 17.49 4.88
CA ARG A 11 7.22 18.60 3.97
C ARG A 11 8.72 18.81 3.76
N GLU A 12 9.53 18.77 4.82
CA GLU A 12 10.99 18.89 4.72
C GLU A 12 11.58 17.78 3.84
N TRP A 13 11.24 16.51 4.09
CA TRP A 13 11.71 15.40 3.26
C TRP A 13 11.26 15.48 1.80
N THR A 14 10.05 16.00 1.57
CA THR A 14 9.54 16.22 0.22
C THR A 14 10.39 17.26 -0.52
N THR A 15 10.73 18.37 0.14
CA THR A 15 11.60 19.41 -0.42
C THR A 15 12.98 18.83 -0.76
N ASP A 16 13.61 18.11 0.17
CA ASP A 16 14.93 17.51 -0.05
C ASP A 16 14.92 16.55 -1.26
N CYS A 17 13.91 15.68 -1.34
CA CYS A 17 13.75 14.75 -2.46
C CYS A 17 13.61 15.46 -3.81
N ILE A 18 12.93 16.60 -3.85
CA ILE A 18 12.75 17.41 -5.05
C ILE A 18 14.06 18.09 -5.44
N GLU A 19 14.73 18.75 -4.48
CA GLU A 19 15.98 19.48 -4.72
C GLU A 19 17.12 18.57 -5.17
N LEU A 20 17.24 17.40 -4.53
CA LEU A 20 18.27 16.41 -4.83
C LEU A 20 17.88 15.47 -5.98
N LYS A 21 16.70 15.64 -6.58
CA LYS A 21 16.17 14.83 -7.70
C LYS A 21 16.22 13.33 -7.40
N HIS A 22 15.79 12.96 -6.20
CA HIS A 22 15.73 11.56 -5.78
C HIS A 22 14.91 10.72 -6.78
N GLU A 23 15.36 9.49 -7.02
CA GLU A 23 14.62 8.54 -7.84
C GLU A 23 13.27 8.19 -7.20
N GLU A 24 12.35 7.65 -7.99
CA GLU A 24 11.00 7.31 -7.54
C GLU A 24 11.00 6.35 -6.34
N ALA A 25 11.89 5.34 -6.35
CA ALA A 25 12.05 4.42 -5.23
C ALA A 25 12.45 5.13 -3.93
N ALA A 26 13.40 6.07 -4.00
CA ALA A 26 13.83 6.84 -2.84
C ALA A 26 12.70 7.75 -2.32
N ARG A 27 11.94 8.41 -3.21
CA ARG A 27 10.75 9.19 -2.84
C ARG A 27 9.66 8.32 -2.20
N ASN A 28 9.46 7.12 -2.72
CA ASN A 28 8.51 6.16 -2.18
C ASN A 28 8.85 5.77 -0.74
N ASP A 29 10.12 5.52 -0.44
CA ASP A 29 10.55 5.12 0.90
C ASP A 29 10.65 6.30 1.89
N GLU A 30 11.21 7.44 1.45
CA GLU A 30 11.51 8.57 2.34
C GLU A 30 10.30 9.47 2.61
N VAL A 31 9.37 9.57 1.67
CA VAL A 31 8.21 10.47 1.75
C VAL A 31 6.92 9.68 1.83
N HIS A 32 6.57 8.94 0.77
CA HIS A 32 5.24 8.36 0.64
C HIS A 32 4.96 7.29 1.69
N PHE A 33 5.89 6.37 1.91
CA PHE A 33 5.72 5.32 2.91
C PHE A 33 5.58 5.89 4.32
N ARG A 34 6.39 6.90 4.68
CA ARG A 34 6.33 7.55 5.99
C ARG A 34 5.04 8.33 6.20
N LEU A 35 4.57 9.03 5.17
CA LEU A 35 3.27 9.71 5.21
C LEU A 35 2.13 8.70 5.39
N LEU A 36 2.12 7.63 4.59
CA LEU A 36 1.11 6.57 4.66
C LEU A 36 1.17 5.81 5.99
N GLU A 37 2.37 5.59 6.53
CA GLU A 37 2.57 5.02 7.86
C GLU A 37 1.97 5.93 8.93
N ALA A 38 2.26 7.24 8.90
CA ALA A 38 1.67 8.19 9.84
C ALA A 38 0.14 8.26 9.70
N VAL A 39 -0.43 8.03 8.50
CA VAL A 39 -1.89 7.98 8.28
C VAL A 39 -2.50 6.69 8.84
N CYS A 40 -1.87 5.55 8.60
CA CYS A 40 -2.45 4.24 8.88
C CYS A 40 -2.08 3.68 10.26
N ARG A 41 -0.98 4.14 10.86
CA ARG A 41 -0.44 3.64 12.13
C ARG A 41 -0.44 4.73 13.18
N GLU A 42 -0.87 4.39 14.40
CA GLU A 42 -0.75 5.30 15.53
C GLU A 42 0.67 5.25 16.10
N PRO A 43 1.32 6.39 16.37
CA PRO A 43 2.74 6.46 16.74
C PRO A 43 3.12 5.78 18.06
N VAL A 44 2.14 5.41 18.90
CA VAL A 44 2.39 4.92 20.27
C VAL A 44 1.65 3.61 20.58
N MET A 45 0.68 3.20 19.76
CA MET A 45 -0.08 1.99 20.00
C MET A 45 0.52 0.82 19.21
N LYS A 46 0.92 -0.24 19.93
CA LYS A 46 1.15 -1.57 19.33
C LYS A 46 -0.11 -2.18 18.72
N LYS A 47 -1.28 -1.60 19.02
CA LYS A 47 -2.56 -2.02 18.44
C LYS A 47 -2.64 -1.49 17.02
N ARG A 48 -2.74 -2.40 16.08
CA ARG A 48 -2.90 -2.05 14.68
C ARG A 48 -4.31 -1.44 14.51
N GLY A 49 -4.40 -0.38 13.72
CA GLY A 49 -5.69 0.18 13.32
C GLY A 49 -6.49 -0.84 12.50
N LEU A 50 -7.72 -0.47 12.09
CA LEU A 50 -8.52 -1.31 11.18
C LEU A 50 -7.82 -1.52 9.82
N PHE A 51 -6.95 -0.58 9.45
CA PHE A 51 -6.23 -0.58 8.19
C PHE A 51 -4.73 -0.52 8.46
N SER A 52 -3.95 -1.14 7.59
CA SER A 52 -2.51 -1.06 7.58
C SER A 52 -2.01 -0.93 6.14
N ILE A 53 -0.77 -0.48 6.00
CA ILE A 53 -0.11 -0.25 4.72
C ILE A 53 0.97 -1.32 4.47
N ALA A 54 1.09 -1.77 3.23
CA ALA A 54 2.19 -2.58 2.73
C ALA A 54 2.78 -1.96 1.46
N THR A 55 4.10 -2.06 1.33
CA THR A 55 4.79 -1.86 0.05
C THR A 55 4.56 -3.09 -0.83
N THR A 56 4.21 -2.87 -2.11
CA THR A 56 3.68 -3.92 -3.00
C THR A 56 4.32 -3.95 -4.37
N HIS A 57 5.49 -3.35 -4.53
CA HIS A 57 6.29 -3.39 -5.77
C HIS A 57 6.64 -4.81 -6.24
N THR A 58 6.44 -5.86 -5.42
CA THR A 58 6.57 -7.27 -5.83
C THR A 58 5.24 -8.05 -5.83
N ALA A 59 4.13 -7.45 -5.40
CA ALA A 59 2.82 -8.08 -5.35
C ALA A 59 2.20 -8.08 -6.75
N ARG A 60 2.52 -9.10 -7.53
CA ARG A 60 1.98 -9.26 -8.88
C ARG A 60 0.59 -9.89 -8.82
N PRO A 61 -0.28 -9.62 -9.79
CA PRO A 61 -1.50 -10.40 -9.96
C PRO A 61 -1.13 -11.88 -10.12
N HIS A 62 -1.93 -12.75 -9.53
CA HIS A 62 -1.73 -14.19 -9.53
C HIS A 62 -1.67 -14.68 -10.97
N ASN A 63 -0.75 -15.61 -11.24
CA ASN A 63 -0.51 -16.17 -12.57
C ASN A 63 -1.73 -16.84 -13.24
N THR A 64 -2.81 -17.06 -12.49
CA THR A 64 -4.04 -17.70 -12.96
C THR A 64 -4.99 -16.66 -13.57
N TRP A 65 -4.84 -15.38 -13.20
CA TRP A 65 -5.60 -14.27 -13.74
C TRP A 65 -4.90 -13.54 -14.89
N LEU A 66 -3.59 -13.73 -15.07
CA LEU A 66 -2.82 -13.02 -16.08
C LEU A 66 -2.80 -13.76 -17.43
N PRO A 67 -3.33 -13.16 -18.52
CA PRO A 67 -3.00 -13.60 -19.87
C PRO A 67 -1.50 -13.39 -20.10
N ARG A 68 -0.84 -14.34 -20.79
CA ARG A 68 0.63 -14.34 -21.00
C ARG A 68 1.19 -13.09 -21.71
N SER A 69 0.33 -12.23 -22.25
CA SER A 69 0.67 -11.12 -23.14
C SER A 69 0.45 -9.71 -22.56
N ILE A 70 -0.04 -9.57 -21.32
CA ILE A 70 -0.32 -8.25 -20.74
C ILE A 70 0.83 -7.85 -19.81
N GLY A 71 1.38 -6.65 -20.00
CA GLY A 71 2.34 -6.05 -19.08
C GLY A 71 1.72 -5.88 -17.69
N ILE A 72 2.47 -6.20 -16.65
CA ILE A 72 2.00 -6.05 -15.27
C ILE A 72 2.33 -4.63 -14.82
N ASN A 73 1.30 -3.80 -14.62
CA ASN A 73 1.48 -2.57 -13.84
C ASN A 73 1.62 -2.97 -12.37
N MET A 74 2.72 -2.55 -11.75
CA MET A 74 2.97 -2.82 -10.34
C MET A 74 2.40 -1.67 -9.52
N VAL A 75 1.80 -1.99 -8.38
CA VAL A 75 1.28 -1.01 -7.43
C VAL A 75 2.35 -0.79 -6.36
N ASP A 76 2.71 0.46 -6.08
CA ASP A 76 3.75 0.80 -5.12
C ASP A 76 3.36 0.47 -3.69
N PHE A 77 2.10 0.79 -3.33
CA PHE A 77 1.57 0.55 -1.99
C PHE A 77 0.12 0.06 -2.04
N CYS A 78 -0.24 -0.76 -1.06
CA CYS A 78 -1.65 -1.09 -0.80
C CYS A 78 -2.01 -0.80 0.66
N VAL A 79 -3.20 -0.23 0.86
CA VAL A 79 -3.87 -0.25 2.16
C VAL A 79 -4.74 -1.49 2.21
N TYR A 80 -4.64 -2.24 3.31
CA TYR A 80 -5.40 -3.46 3.53
C TYR A 80 -6.09 -3.43 4.88
N ALA A 81 -7.21 -4.16 4.99
CA ALA A 81 -7.92 -4.34 6.25
C ALA A 81 -7.17 -5.33 7.16
N ASP A 82 -6.64 -4.85 8.30
CA ASP A 82 -5.99 -5.66 9.32
C ASP A 82 -7.02 -6.05 10.39
N THR A 83 -7.83 -7.06 10.05
CA THR A 83 -8.97 -7.51 10.87
C THR A 83 -8.55 -8.43 12.02
N ALA A 84 -7.28 -8.87 12.05
CA ALA A 84 -6.79 -9.92 12.95
C ALA A 84 -6.91 -9.56 14.43
N GLU A 85 -6.77 -8.28 14.80
CA GLU A 85 -6.85 -7.85 16.20
C GLU A 85 -8.28 -7.51 16.68
N LYS A 86 -9.22 -7.28 15.75
CA LYS A 86 -10.58 -6.83 16.08
C LYS A 86 -11.63 -7.92 15.98
N ASP A 87 -11.50 -8.85 15.04
CA ASP A 87 -12.52 -9.86 14.80
C ASP A 87 -11.93 -11.18 14.28
N ALA A 88 -11.79 -12.14 15.19
CA ALA A 88 -11.33 -13.49 14.85
C ALA A 88 -12.28 -14.20 13.87
N LEU A 89 -13.57 -13.84 13.84
CA LEU A 89 -14.54 -14.42 12.91
C LEU A 89 -14.27 -13.95 11.48
N SER A 90 -14.01 -12.65 11.28
CA SER A 90 -13.61 -12.10 9.98
C SER A 90 -12.34 -12.75 9.45
N LEU A 91 -11.31 -12.89 10.29
CA LEU A 91 -10.07 -13.55 9.87
C LEU A 91 -10.29 -15.01 9.48
N GLU A 92 -11.12 -15.76 10.23
CA GLU A 92 -11.43 -17.14 9.87
C GLU A 92 -12.27 -17.23 8.60
N ALA A 93 -13.20 -16.29 8.38
CA ALA A 93 -13.98 -16.20 7.15
C ALA A 93 -13.07 -15.94 5.94
N HIS A 94 -12.09 -15.05 6.04
CA HIS A 94 -11.10 -14.82 4.98
C HIS A 94 -10.29 -16.09 4.69
N LYS A 95 -9.81 -16.78 5.73
CA LYS A 95 -9.10 -18.06 5.56
C LYS A 95 -9.99 -19.12 4.93
N ALA A 96 -11.25 -19.21 5.32
CA ALA A 96 -12.22 -20.13 4.74
C ALA A 96 -12.46 -19.84 3.26
N PHE A 97 -12.61 -18.56 2.89
CA PHE A 97 -12.68 -18.12 1.51
C PHE A 97 -11.42 -18.55 0.74
N CYS A 98 -10.22 -18.27 1.23
CA CYS A 98 -8.98 -18.68 0.58
C CYS A 98 -8.89 -20.19 0.38
N ARG A 99 -9.35 -21.01 1.35
CA ARG A 99 -9.36 -22.47 1.18
C ARG A 99 -10.32 -22.93 0.08
N ALA A 100 -11.35 -22.15 -0.23
CA ALA A 100 -12.38 -22.47 -1.22
C ALA A 100 -12.09 -21.90 -2.62
N THR A 101 -11.15 -20.96 -2.76
CA THR A 101 -10.81 -20.34 -4.06
C THR A 101 -9.57 -20.93 -4.71
N LEU A 102 -9.51 -20.83 -6.03
CA LEU A 102 -8.41 -21.34 -6.85
C LEU A 102 -7.06 -20.65 -6.52
N THR A 103 -7.09 -19.36 -6.24
CA THR A 103 -5.89 -18.54 -5.98
C THR A 103 -5.44 -18.53 -4.54
N LYS A 104 -6.18 -19.18 -3.63
CA LYS A 104 -5.87 -19.23 -2.19
C LYS A 104 -5.67 -17.84 -1.56
N SER A 105 -6.30 -16.83 -2.14
CA SER A 105 -6.16 -15.42 -1.78
C SER A 105 -7.53 -14.76 -1.80
N VAL A 106 -7.75 -13.81 -0.90
CA VAL A 106 -8.89 -12.87 -0.95
C VAL A 106 -8.69 -11.76 -1.98
N ASN A 107 -7.46 -11.63 -2.50
CA ASN A 107 -7.08 -10.64 -3.48
C ASN A 107 -6.71 -11.30 -4.82
N ASP A 108 -6.49 -10.46 -5.83
CA ASP A 108 -5.98 -10.83 -7.14
C ASP A 108 -4.49 -11.23 -7.13
N THR A 109 -3.74 -10.92 -6.07
CA THR A 109 -2.32 -11.29 -5.88
C THR A 109 -2.12 -12.51 -4.96
N ASP A 110 -1.05 -13.28 -5.18
CA ASP A 110 -0.57 -14.34 -4.29
C ASP A 110 0.43 -13.85 -3.22
N PHE A 111 0.67 -12.54 -3.13
CA PHE A 111 1.61 -11.98 -2.17
C PHE A 111 1.22 -12.34 -0.73
N GLN A 112 2.07 -13.12 -0.06
CA GLN A 112 1.75 -13.83 1.19
C GLN A 112 1.15 -12.93 2.28
N ARG A 113 1.68 -11.71 2.44
CA ARG A 113 1.18 -10.77 3.46
C ARG A 113 -0.28 -10.38 3.20
N LEU A 114 -0.71 -10.32 1.95
CA LEU A 114 -2.04 -9.85 1.55
C LEU A 114 -3.02 -11.00 1.29
N GLN A 115 -2.59 -12.26 1.23
CA GLN A 115 -3.48 -13.39 0.88
C GLN A 115 -4.76 -13.50 1.72
N VAL A 116 -4.73 -13.12 3.00
CA VAL A 116 -5.89 -13.17 3.91
C VAL A 116 -6.33 -11.79 4.42
N HIS A 117 -5.75 -10.74 3.85
CA HIS A 117 -6.03 -9.35 4.23
C HIS A 117 -6.56 -8.61 2.99
N PRO A 118 -7.87 -8.34 2.92
CA PRO A 118 -8.47 -7.66 1.77
C PRO A 118 -7.79 -6.31 1.52
N ILE A 119 -7.34 -6.09 0.28
CA ILE A 119 -6.89 -4.78 -0.19
C ILE A 119 -8.13 -3.89 -0.30
N VAL A 120 -8.04 -2.69 0.26
CA VAL A 120 -9.10 -1.67 0.20
C VAL A 120 -8.73 -0.48 -0.67
N LEU A 121 -7.43 -0.31 -0.93
CA LEU A 121 -6.91 0.76 -1.76
C LEU A 121 -5.55 0.35 -2.33
N SER A 122 -5.39 0.45 -3.65
CA SER A 122 -4.12 0.33 -4.35
C SER A 122 -3.62 1.73 -4.76
N ILE A 123 -2.33 1.98 -4.55
CA ILE A 123 -1.69 3.28 -4.78
C ILE A 123 -0.48 3.07 -5.71
N GLU A 124 -0.56 3.67 -6.89
CA GLU A 124 0.57 3.83 -7.81
C GLU A 124 1.09 5.26 -7.70
N THR A 125 2.39 5.41 -7.52
CA THR A 125 3.08 6.69 -7.53
C THR A 125 3.83 6.84 -8.84
N LYS A 126 3.82 8.06 -9.39
CA LYS A 126 4.59 8.38 -10.59
C LYS A 126 5.49 9.54 -10.30
N ALA A 127 6.74 9.45 -10.69
CA ALA A 127 7.59 10.62 -10.77
C ALA A 127 6.97 11.60 -11.78
N GLY A 128 6.37 12.69 -11.28
CA GLY A 128 5.82 13.76 -12.12
C GLY A 128 6.86 14.19 -13.17
N ASN A 129 6.56 13.96 -14.44
CA ASN A 129 7.44 14.36 -15.52
C ASN A 129 7.36 15.88 -15.65
N LYS A 130 8.37 16.59 -15.14
CA LYS A 130 8.67 18.03 -15.35
C LYS A 130 7.60 19.06 -14.94
N ASP A 131 6.39 18.65 -14.61
CA ASP A 131 5.33 19.53 -14.10
C ASP A 131 4.90 19.03 -12.71
N PRO A 132 5.02 19.85 -11.64
CA PRO A 132 4.57 19.48 -10.30
C PRO A 132 3.06 19.20 -10.25
N ASP A 133 2.27 19.69 -11.22
CA ASP A 133 0.84 19.36 -11.40
C ASP A 133 0.59 17.99 -12.07
N ALA A 134 1.64 17.31 -12.59
CA ALA A 134 1.53 16.01 -13.26
C ALA A 134 1.79 14.81 -12.33
N ALA A 135 2.00 15.04 -11.03
CA ALA A 135 2.03 13.97 -10.04
C ALA A 135 0.61 13.46 -9.76
N GLU A 136 0.06 12.68 -10.69
CA GLU A 136 -1.24 12.02 -10.51
C GLU A 136 -1.09 10.81 -9.59
N LEU A 137 -1.67 10.91 -8.39
CA LEU A 137 -1.91 9.75 -7.54
C LEU A 137 -3.05 8.93 -8.15
N GLN A 138 -2.74 7.79 -8.77
CA GLN A 138 -3.78 6.91 -9.30
C GLN A 138 -4.27 5.98 -8.19
N ILE A 139 -5.51 6.21 -7.77
CA ILE A 139 -6.22 5.42 -6.76
C ILE A 139 -7.22 4.53 -7.50
N SER A 140 -7.07 3.21 -7.35
CA SER A 140 -8.09 2.24 -7.75
C SER A 140 -8.67 1.54 -6.52
N ILE A 141 -9.99 1.35 -6.54
CA ILE A 141 -10.75 0.54 -5.58
C ILE A 141 -10.90 -0.87 -6.14
#